data_AF-A0A1S9CSV5-F1
#
_entry.id   AF-A0A1S9CSV5-F1
#
_cell.length_a   1.000
_cell.length_b   1.000
_cell.length_c   1.000
_cell.angle_alpha   90.00
_cell.angle_beta   90.00
_cell.angle_gamma   90.00
#
_symmetry.space_group_name_H-M   'P 1'
#
loop_
_entity.id
_entity.type
_entity.pdbx_description
1 polymer ?
#
loop_
_entity_poly.entity_id
_entity_poly.type
_entity_poly.pdbx_seq_one_letter_code
_entity_poly.pdbx_strand_id
1 'polypeptide(L)'
;MTPKERKIIYMKAQSGEIQVVIGPRSAVFMPFQNLGLIVVDEEHDGSYKSENQHPKYNAIEVATKRMDIQGGKVILASATPSMETYYKAKISEIAHVKILSRAGDASKPNIELVDMRLELKGGNNQVISKQLHQAIEQVLTSGKQVMLLLNRRGHSTFISCRSCGFVINCGRCDLPMTYHQKGQKLICHHCLAQQGVPVLCPTCGSKHIRFFGNGTQKLEEYLNRYFSKFGIGRMDFDTTSSKEGHNNILEAFRSKQINVLVGTQMIAKGHDFSSVTLVGIISADNSLFMPDFRANERTYQLLTQTLGRAGRGKDAGTVIIQTYSPEHEVIQDVKFDRQHQFYERELEARELNGYPPYNYLFNVLISGNNENTVIQKANHLADYYKVYNRKKLFRIIGPVQATIGKIADEYRWKIMIVGTRREILLLFGRYCIDKFAEKECTNFIKIGWDIDPRNMI
;
A
#
# COMPACT_ATOMS: atom_id res chain seq x y z
N MET A 1 -20.99 2.18 16.27
CA MET A 1 -22.16 2.38 15.42
C MET A 1 -22.92 1.09 15.22
N THR A 2 -24.01 0.94 15.97
CA THR A 2 -24.95 -0.17 15.85
C THR A 2 -25.76 -0.04 14.54
N PRO A 3 -26.38 -1.12 14.04
CA PRO A 3 -27.29 -1.04 12.89
C PRO A 3 -28.44 -0.05 13.13
N LYS A 4 -28.94 0.06 14.37
CA LYS A 4 -29.99 1.01 14.76
C LYS A 4 -29.55 2.46 14.57
N GLU A 5 -28.36 2.82 15.04
CA GLU A 5 -27.80 4.17 14.87
C GLU A 5 -27.60 4.52 13.39
N ARG A 6 -27.10 3.57 12.58
CA ARG A 6 -26.94 3.78 11.14
C ARG A 6 -28.28 4.04 10.44
N LYS A 7 -29.32 3.29 10.80
CA LYS A 7 -30.68 3.48 10.26
C LYS A 7 -31.24 4.87 10.61
N ILE A 8 -31.03 5.32 11.84
CA ILE A 8 -31.47 6.67 12.28
C ILE A 8 -30.77 7.75 11.46
N ILE A 9 -29.44 7.69 11.32
CA ILE A 9 -28.69 8.69 10.53
C ILE A 9 -29.12 8.66 9.06
N TYR A 10 -29.35 7.48 8.50
CA TYR A 10 -29.83 7.33 7.12
C TYR A 10 -31.18 8.02 6.92
N MET A 11 -32.14 7.79 7.82
CA MET A 11 -33.47 8.41 7.76
C MET A 11 -33.38 9.94 7.91
N LYS A 12 -32.54 10.42 8.83
CA LYS A 12 -32.32 11.85 9.04
C LYS A 12 -31.65 12.55 7.85
N ALA A 13 -30.72 11.87 7.18
CA ALA A 13 -30.14 12.38 5.93
C ALA A 13 -31.18 12.43 4.80
N GLN A 14 -32.10 11.46 4.77
CA GLN A 14 -33.19 11.41 3.79
C GLN A 14 -34.27 12.47 4.03
N SER A 15 -34.59 12.77 5.28
CA SER A 15 -35.56 13.82 5.66
C SER A 15 -34.99 15.24 5.57
N GLY A 16 -33.66 15.38 5.39
CA GLY A 16 -32.99 16.68 5.36
C GLY A 16 -32.63 17.25 6.74
N GLU A 17 -32.85 16.50 7.82
CA GLU A 17 -32.47 16.88 9.18
C GLU A 17 -30.94 16.95 9.37
N ILE A 18 -30.18 16.21 8.55
CA ILE A 18 -28.72 16.25 8.56
C ILE A 18 -28.23 16.90 7.28
N GLN A 19 -27.37 17.91 7.42
CA GLN A 19 -26.75 18.60 6.29
C GLN A 19 -25.36 18.07 5.94
N VAL A 20 -24.65 17.44 6.90
CA VAL A 20 -23.30 16.93 6.71
C VAL A 20 -23.17 15.54 7.34
N VAL A 21 -22.64 14.59 6.58
CA VAL A 21 -22.26 13.26 7.10
C VAL A 21 -20.77 13.07 6.85
N ILE A 22 -20.06 12.70 7.91
CA ILE A 22 -18.67 12.24 7.85
C ILE A 22 -18.68 10.74 8.08
N GLY A 23 -18.05 9.99 7.18
CA GLY A 23 -18.03 8.54 7.31
C GLY A 23 -17.02 7.86 6.39
N PRO A 24 -16.86 6.53 6.55
CA PRO A 24 -15.99 5.74 5.70
C PRO A 24 -16.56 5.63 4.28
N ARG A 25 -15.88 4.88 3.39
CA ARG A 25 -16.28 4.64 1.99
C ARG A 25 -17.77 4.43 1.72
N SER A 26 -18.50 3.76 2.62
CA SER A 26 -19.94 3.49 2.46
C SER A 26 -20.83 4.73 2.59
N ALA A 27 -20.33 5.83 3.18
CA ALA A 27 -21.06 7.09 3.32
C ALA A 27 -21.38 7.74 1.96
N VAL A 28 -20.66 7.35 0.89
CA VAL A 28 -20.93 7.78 -0.48
C VAL A 28 -22.36 7.43 -0.96
N PHE A 29 -23.05 6.53 -0.27
CA PHE A 29 -24.44 6.14 -0.58
C PHE A 29 -25.49 6.83 0.31
N MET A 30 -25.12 7.79 1.16
CA MET A 30 -26.10 8.45 2.03
C MET A 30 -27.17 9.21 1.23
N PRO A 31 -28.47 9.10 1.59
CA PRO A 31 -29.60 9.49 0.76
C PRO A 31 -29.97 10.98 0.87
N PHE A 32 -28.99 11.87 0.70
CA PHE A 32 -29.24 13.31 0.68
C PHE A 32 -30.11 13.71 -0.52
N GLN A 33 -31.18 14.49 -0.26
CA GLN A 33 -32.06 15.02 -1.31
C GLN A 33 -31.33 16.01 -2.23
N ASN A 34 -30.57 16.95 -1.64
CA ASN A 34 -29.87 18.03 -2.34
C ASN A 34 -28.35 17.95 -2.13
N LEU A 35 -27.73 16.81 -2.49
CA LEU A 35 -26.29 16.65 -2.33
C LEU A 35 -25.52 17.48 -3.38
N GLY A 36 -24.90 18.57 -2.93
CA GLY A 36 -24.10 19.44 -3.80
C GLY A 36 -22.60 19.16 -3.80
N LEU A 37 -22.07 18.48 -2.77
CA LEU A 37 -20.63 18.33 -2.57
C LEU A 37 -20.30 16.98 -1.92
N ILE A 38 -19.29 16.30 -2.46
CA ILE A 38 -18.60 15.19 -1.79
C ILE A 38 -17.12 15.57 -1.65
N VAL A 39 -16.59 15.48 -0.44
CA VAL A 39 -15.16 15.64 -0.17
C VAL A 39 -14.57 14.29 0.18
N VAL A 40 -13.53 13.89 -0.53
CA VAL A 40 -12.74 12.68 -0.25
C VAL A 40 -11.39 13.15 0.29
N ASP A 41 -11.19 13.00 1.59
CA ASP A 41 -9.91 13.28 2.24
C ASP A 41 -8.97 12.08 2.12
N GLU A 42 -7.67 12.35 2.07
CA GLU A 42 -6.61 11.36 1.79
C GLU A 42 -6.97 10.46 0.57
N GLU A 43 -7.35 11.08 -0.56
CA GLU A 43 -7.90 10.40 -1.75
C GLU A 43 -7.09 9.17 -2.20
N HIS A 44 -5.77 9.22 -2.03
CA HIS A 44 -4.87 8.16 -2.44
C HIS A 44 -5.04 6.87 -1.62
N ASP A 45 -5.80 6.89 -0.51
CA ASP A 45 -5.99 5.75 0.36
C ASP A 45 -6.71 4.60 -0.35
N GLY A 46 -6.01 3.45 -0.42
CA GLY A 46 -6.58 2.21 -0.98
C GLY A 46 -7.84 1.71 -0.27
N SER A 47 -8.13 2.16 0.96
CA SER A 47 -9.33 1.78 1.70
C SER A 47 -10.64 2.19 1.01
N TYR A 48 -10.59 3.19 0.12
CA TYR A 48 -11.73 3.60 -0.71
C TYR A 48 -12.13 2.57 -1.77
N LYS A 49 -11.28 1.58 -2.08
CA LYS A 49 -11.64 0.40 -2.87
C LYS A 49 -12.14 -0.70 -1.96
N SER A 50 -13.36 -1.19 -2.21
CA SER A 50 -13.91 -2.37 -1.55
C SER A 50 -13.36 -3.63 -2.23
N GLU A 51 -12.35 -4.26 -1.63
CA GLU A 51 -11.72 -5.47 -2.21
C GLU A 51 -12.34 -6.79 -1.68
N ASN A 52 -12.79 -6.82 -0.42
CA ASN A 52 -13.20 -8.05 0.28
C ASN A 52 -14.71 -8.30 0.29
N GLN A 53 -15.52 -7.37 -0.20
CA GLN A 53 -16.98 -7.47 -0.19
C GLN A 53 -17.50 -7.22 -1.59
N HIS A 54 -18.48 -8.03 -2.00
CA HIS A 54 -19.24 -7.81 -3.22
C HIS A 54 -20.43 -6.88 -2.92
N PRO A 55 -20.71 -5.88 -3.80
CA PRO A 55 -19.95 -5.53 -4.99
C PRO A 55 -18.60 -4.85 -4.65
N LYS A 56 -17.57 -5.13 -5.46
CA LYS A 56 -16.30 -4.42 -5.38
C LYS A 56 -16.43 -3.07 -6.09
N TYR A 57 -16.43 -1.98 -5.34
CA TYR A 57 -16.55 -0.62 -5.87
C TYR A 57 -15.41 0.27 -5.37
N ASN A 58 -15.12 1.33 -6.12
CA ASN A 58 -14.26 2.41 -5.70
C ASN A 58 -15.15 3.61 -5.30
N ALA A 59 -15.06 4.03 -4.04
CA ALA A 59 -15.90 5.13 -3.53
C ALA A 59 -15.68 6.45 -4.27
N ILE A 60 -14.47 6.69 -4.78
CA ILE A 60 -14.16 7.90 -5.57
C ILE A 60 -14.89 7.85 -6.91
N GLU A 61 -14.89 6.70 -7.59
CA GLU A 61 -15.64 6.53 -8.85
C GLU A 61 -17.14 6.70 -8.63
N VAL A 62 -17.67 6.14 -7.55
CA VAL A 62 -19.08 6.30 -7.16
C VAL A 62 -19.39 7.77 -6.87
N ALA A 63 -18.54 8.46 -6.10
CA ALA A 63 -18.71 9.87 -5.78
C ALA A 63 -18.74 10.73 -7.05
N THR A 64 -17.77 10.53 -7.94
CA THR A 64 -17.69 11.24 -9.22
C THR A 64 -18.92 10.99 -10.06
N LYS A 65 -19.34 9.72 -10.24
CA LYS A 65 -20.52 9.42 -11.06
C LYS A 65 -21.82 9.96 -10.43
N ARG A 66 -21.93 9.92 -9.11
CA ARG A 66 -23.08 10.44 -8.38
C ARG A 66 -23.20 11.96 -8.53
N MET A 67 -22.09 12.69 -8.41
CA MET A 67 -22.07 14.15 -8.60
C MET A 67 -22.27 14.57 -10.05
N ASP A 68 -21.80 13.77 -11.02
CA ASP A 68 -22.10 13.95 -12.44
C ASP A 68 -23.62 13.88 -12.71
N ILE A 69 -24.31 12.87 -12.14
CA ILE A 69 -25.78 12.73 -12.26
C ILE A 69 -26.54 13.87 -11.55
N GLN A 70 -26.05 14.30 -10.38
CA GLN A 70 -26.74 15.28 -9.53
C GLN A 70 -26.36 16.74 -9.84
N GLY A 71 -25.37 16.99 -10.70
CA GLY A 71 -24.84 18.34 -10.96
C GLY A 71 -24.01 18.93 -9.82
N GLY A 72 -23.46 18.10 -8.92
CA GLY A 72 -22.64 18.51 -7.79
C GLY A 72 -21.14 18.53 -8.09
N LYS A 73 -20.32 18.67 -7.03
CA LYS A 73 -18.85 18.67 -7.12
C LYS A 73 -18.22 17.58 -6.26
N VAL A 74 -17.08 17.06 -6.71
CA VAL A 74 -16.21 16.21 -5.90
C VAL A 74 -14.90 16.94 -5.66
N ILE A 75 -14.46 17.00 -4.40
CA ILE A 75 -13.14 17.47 -4.02
C ILE A 75 -12.32 16.25 -3.60
N LEU A 76 -11.20 16.05 -4.27
CA LEU A 76 -10.21 15.03 -3.97
C LEU A 76 -9.03 15.69 -3.24
N ALA A 77 -9.00 15.58 -1.91
CA ALA A 77 -7.96 16.17 -1.09
C ALA A 77 -6.86 15.14 -0.81
N SER A 78 -5.61 15.51 -1.07
CA SER A 78 -4.45 14.67 -0.79
C SER A 78 -3.16 15.48 -0.81
N ALA A 79 -2.28 15.26 0.16
CA ALA A 79 -0.90 15.74 0.08
C ALA A 79 -0.04 14.94 -0.91
N THR A 80 -0.44 13.69 -1.16
CA THR A 80 0.23 12.74 -2.04
C THR A 80 -0.81 12.06 -2.93
N PRO A 81 -1.39 12.75 -3.93
CA PRO A 81 -2.47 12.20 -4.77
C PRO A 81 -2.11 10.84 -5.38
N SER A 82 -3.11 10.00 -5.64
CA SER A 82 -2.86 8.77 -6.39
C SER A 82 -2.31 9.08 -7.78
N MET A 83 -1.55 8.15 -8.38
CA MET A 83 -1.03 8.32 -9.74
C MET A 83 -2.16 8.55 -10.75
N GLU A 84 -3.30 7.88 -10.55
CA GLU A 84 -4.48 8.07 -11.38
C GLU A 84 -5.07 9.49 -11.25
N THR A 85 -5.19 10.02 -10.03
CA THR A 85 -5.71 11.38 -9.80
C THR A 85 -4.72 12.46 -10.25
N TYR A 86 -3.42 12.29 -10.01
CA TYR A 86 -2.40 13.22 -10.49
C TYR A 86 -2.36 13.26 -12.02
N TYR A 87 -2.46 12.10 -12.69
CA TYR A 87 -2.53 12.04 -14.16
C TYR A 87 -3.74 12.78 -14.72
N LYS A 88 -4.94 12.56 -14.15
CA LYS A 88 -6.16 13.28 -14.54
C LYS A 88 -6.00 14.79 -14.41
N ALA A 89 -5.35 15.24 -13.33
CA ALA A 89 -5.02 16.64 -13.12
C ALA A 89 -4.01 17.15 -14.17
N LYS A 90 -2.98 16.35 -14.49
CA LYS A 90 -1.96 16.67 -15.49
C LYS A 90 -2.55 16.84 -16.90
N ILE A 91 -3.50 16.00 -17.29
CA ILE A 91 -4.20 16.09 -18.59
C ILE A 91 -5.39 17.07 -18.58
N SER A 92 -5.58 17.81 -17.49
CA SER A 92 -6.70 18.76 -17.32
C SER A 92 -8.11 18.14 -17.39
N GLU A 93 -8.24 16.83 -17.13
CA GLU A 93 -9.54 16.17 -16.94
C GLU A 93 -10.22 16.63 -15.64
N ILE A 94 -9.41 16.94 -14.62
CA ILE A 94 -9.87 17.54 -13.36
C ILE A 94 -9.06 18.80 -13.04
N ALA A 95 -9.68 19.75 -12.35
CA ALA A 95 -8.99 20.96 -11.88
C ALA A 95 -7.99 20.61 -10.76
N HIS A 96 -6.79 21.20 -10.82
CA HIS A 96 -5.73 21.03 -9.83
C HIS A 96 -5.53 22.31 -9.03
N VAL A 97 -5.98 22.31 -7.78
CA VAL A 97 -5.81 23.44 -6.85
C VAL A 97 -4.70 23.10 -5.85
N LYS A 98 -3.58 23.83 -5.91
CA LYS A 98 -2.44 23.65 -5.00
C LYS A 98 -2.52 24.61 -3.82
N ILE A 99 -2.36 24.07 -2.62
CA ILE A 99 -2.16 24.85 -1.39
C ILE A 99 -0.67 24.80 -1.05
N LEU A 100 0.04 25.91 -1.23
CA LEU A 100 1.50 25.97 -1.11
C LEU A 100 1.98 26.30 0.32
N SER A 101 1.12 26.91 1.13
CA SER A 101 1.40 27.25 2.53
C SER A 101 0.93 26.14 3.46
N ARG A 102 1.74 25.81 4.48
CA ARG A 102 1.29 24.97 5.59
C ARG A 102 0.36 25.74 6.51
N ALA A 103 -0.47 25.03 7.26
CA ALA A 103 -1.28 25.62 8.31
C ALA A 103 -0.37 26.04 9.49
N GLY A 104 -0.48 27.28 9.94
CA GLY A 104 0.29 27.83 11.07
C GLY A 104 1.79 28.01 10.79
N ASP A 105 2.61 27.98 11.85
CA ASP A 105 4.07 28.21 11.83
C ASP A 105 4.91 26.92 11.64
N ALA A 106 4.32 25.83 11.15
CA ALA A 106 4.98 24.52 11.11
C ALA A 106 6.18 24.47 10.13
N SER A 107 7.38 24.22 10.67
CA SER A 107 8.61 24.07 9.88
C SER A 107 8.70 22.69 9.21
N LYS A 108 9.48 22.57 8.12
CA LYS A 108 9.79 21.26 7.53
C LYS A 108 10.69 20.48 8.49
N PRO A 109 10.41 19.19 8.74
CA PRO A 109 11.28 18.39 9.59
C PRO A 109 12.64 18.18 8.93
N ASN A 110 13.68 18.03 9.74
CA ASN A 110 15.00 17.62 9.25
C ASN A 110 14.94 16.13 8.88
N ILE A 111 15.37 15.77 7.67
CA ILE A 111 15.34 14.39 7.17
C ILE A 111 16.75 13.82 7.13
N GLU A 112 16.99 12.81 7.95
CA GLU A 112 18.25 12.08 8.01
C GLU A 112 18.09 10.70 7.40
N LEU A 113 19.05 10.32 6.56
CA LEU A 113 19.05 9.02 5.89
C LEU A 113 20.18 8.17 6.47
N VAL A 114 19.85 6.98 6.95
CA VAL A 114 20.80 6.02 7.51
C VAL A 114 20.94 4.82 6.59
N ASP A 115 22.16 4.60 6.11
CA ASP A 115 22.52 3.41 5.35
C ASP A 115 22.80 2.23 6.28
N MET A 116 21.86 1.28 6.32
CA MET A 116 21.98 0.09 7.16
C MET A 116 23.08 -0.87 6.70
N ARG A 117 23.60 -0.73 5.47
CA ARG A 117 24.77 -1.50 5.00
C ARG A 117 26.04 -1.07 5.75
N LEU A 118 26.18 0.22 6.04
CA LEU A 118 27.30 0.76 6.81
C LEU A 118 27.23 0.33 8.28
N GLU A 119 26.02 0.32 8.86
CA GLU A 119 25.79 -0.20 10.21
C GLU A 119 26.23 -1.67 10.33
N LEU A 120 25.85 -2.52 9.38
CA LEU A 120 26.28 -3.93 9.34
C LEU A 120 27.79 -4.08 9.19
N LYS A 121 28.42 -3.30 8.28
CA LYS A 121 29.89 -3.29 8.12
C LYS A 121 30.59 -2.86 9.41
N GLY A 122 30.00 -1.92 10.15
CA GLY A 122 30.45 -1.48 11.47
C GLY A 122 30.07 -2.40 12.63
N GLY A 123 29.56 -3.60 12.36
CA GLY A 123 29.23 -4.63 13.36
C GLY A 123 27.86 -4.50 14.01
N ASN A 124 27.03 -3.52 13.63
CA ASN A 124 25.68 -3.39 14.14
C ASN A 124 24.70 -4.27 13.35
N ASN A 125 24.35 -5.42 13.94
CA ASN A 125 23.38 -6.37 13.39
C ASN A 125 21.93 -6.15 13.90
N GLN A 126 21.67 -5.04 14.59
CA GLN A 126 20.37 -4.72 15.16
C GLN A 126 19.42 -4.12 14.11
N VAL A 127 18.12 -4.12 14.43
CA VAL A 127 17.08 -3.52 13.58
C VAL A 127 17.10 -1.99 13.61
N ILE A 128 17.70 -1.41 14.65
CA ILE A 128 17.87 0.03 14.85
C ILE A 128 19.37 0.38 14.70
N SER A 129 19.67 1.36 13.85
CA SER A 129 20.98 1.99 13.73
C SER A 129 21.42 2.71 15.00
N LYS A 130 22.74 2.89 15.17
CA LYS A 130 23.28 3.65 16.31
C LYS A 130 22.72 5.07 16.37
N GLN A 131 22.62 5.73 15.22
CA GLN A 131 22.06 7.08 15.11
C GLN A 131 20.60 7.16 15.57
N LEU A 132 19.74 6.23 15.14
CA LEU A 132 18.34 6.23 15.59
C LEU A 132 18.24 5.89 17.08
N HIS A 133 19.05 4.96 17.60
CA HIS A 133 19.07 4.66 19.03
C HIS A 133 19.36 5.91 19.87
N GLN A 134 20.42 6.65 19.51
CA GLN A 134 20.81 7.88 20.20
C GLN A 134 19.72 8.95 20.12
N ALA A 135 19.11 9.14 18.95
CA ALA A 135 18.02 10.08 18.78
C ALA A 135 16.79 9.72 19.63
N ILE A 136 16.44 8.42 19.71
CA ILE A 136 15.35 7.93 20.57
C ILE A 136 15.64 8.26 22.02
N GLU A 137 16.86 7.96 22.50
CA GLU A 137 17.25 8.22 23.89
C GLU A 137 17.19 9.71 24.24
N GLN A 138 17.72 10.58 23.37
CA GLN A 138 17.70 12.04 23.56
C GLN A 138 16.27 12.61 23.60
N VAL A 139 15.39 12.15 22.71
CA VAL A 139 14.00 12.61 22.67
C VAL A 139 13.21 12.14 23.88
N LEU A 140 13.38 10.89 24.28
CA LEU A 140 12.65 10.35 25.44
C LEU A 140 13.15 10.96 26.76
N THR A 141 14.46 11.21 26.89
CA THR A 141 15.02 11.86 28.09
C THR A 141 14.64 13.34 28.21
N SER A 142 14.34 14.02 27.11
CA SER A 142 13.80 15.39 27.10
C SER A 142 12.28 15.46 27.33
N GLY A 143 11.61 14.34 27.66
CA GLY A 143 10.17 14.31 27.93
C GLY A 143 9.28 14.50 26.70
N LYS A 144 9.86 14.25 25.51
CA LYS A 144 9.18 14.25 24.20
C LYS A 144 8.90 12.82 23.75
N GLN A 145 8.15 12.68 22.67
CA GLN A 145 7.65 11.37 22.22
C GLN A 145 8.23 10.97 20.86
N VAL A 146 8.30 9.66 20.66
CA VAL A 146 8.85 9.02 19.45
C VAL A 146 7.77 8.21 18.75
N MET A 147 7.71 8.33 17.43
CA MET A 147 6.95 7.44 16.57
C MET A 147 7.88 6.59 15.72
N LEU A 148 7.64 5.28 15.66
CA LEU A 148 8.39 4.34 14.84
C LEU A 148 7.45 3.69 13.82
N LEU A 149 7.63 4.06 12.56
CA LEU A 149 6.92 3.43 11.45
C LEU A 149 7.61 2.14 11.08
N LEU A 150 6.85 1.05 11.10
CA LEU A 150 7.26 -0.24 10.59
C LEU A 150 6.33 -0.68 9.47
N ASN A 151 6.89 -0.91 8.29
CA ASN A 151 6.10 -1.46 7.19
C ASN A 151 5.96 -2.99 7.33
N ARG A 152 4.80 -3.44 7.84
CA ARG A 152 4.47 -4.85 8.13
C ARG A 152 3.72 -5.57 7.00
N ARG A 153 3.28 -4.89 5.93
CA ARG A 153 2.41 -5.52 4.92
C ARG A 153 3.22 -6.25 3.83
N GLY A 154 3.54 -7.52 4.08
CA GLY A 154 3.98 -8.44 3.04
C GLY A 154 4.67 -9.69 3.59
N HIS A 155 4.03 -10.86 3.47
CA HIS A 155 4.69 -12.16 3.66
C HIS A 155 5.67 -12.50 2.51
N SER A 156 5.80 -11.62 1.53
CA SER A 156 6.68 -11.81 0.37
C SER A 156 8.10 -11.39 0.71
N THR A 157 8.95 -12.39 0.91
CA THR A 157 10.39 -12.22 1.11
C THR A 157 11.05 -11.94 -0.23
N PHE A 158 11.25 -10.66 -0.55
CA PHE A 158 12.20 -10.31 -1.61
C PHE A 158 13.61 -10.66 -1.12
N ILE A 159 14.51 -10.90 -2.09
CA ILE A 159 15.89 -11.23 -1.81
C ILE A 159 16.76 -10.00 -2.06
N SER A 160 17.55 -9.62 -1.05
CA SER A 160 18.53 -8.54 -1.16
C SER A 160 19.87 -8.93 -0.51
N CYS A 161 20.95 -8.39 -1.08
CA CYS A 161 22.28 -8.45 -0.50
C CYS A 161 22.45 -7.37 0.55
N ARG A 162 22.68 -7.76 1.81
CA ARG A 162 22.88 -6.82 2.92
C ARG A 162 24.21 -6.05 2.87
N SER A 163 25.15 -6.48 2.03
CA SER A 163 26.48 -5.86 1.92
C SER A 163 26.52 -4.69 0.96
N CYS A 164 25.78 -4.77 -0.15
CA CYS A 164 25.75 -3.73 -1.18
C CYS A 164 24.34 -3.18 -1.48
N GLY A 165 23.28 -3.79 -0.95
CA GLY A 165 21.89 -3.38 -1.19
C GLY A 165 21.31 -3.93 -2.49
N PHE A 166 22.04 -4.75 -3.24
CA PHE A 166 21.57 -5.33 -4.50
C PHE A 166 20.31 -6.17 -4.29
N VAL A 167 19.24 -5.82 -5.01
CA VAL A 167 17.98 -6.57 -5.04
C VAL A 167 17.91 -7.39 -6.31
N ILE A 168 17.41 -8.62 -6.19
CA ILE A 168 17.29 -9.50 -7.33
C ILE A 168 16.01 -9.18 -8.10
N ASN A 169 16.16 -8.42 -9.19
CA ASN A 169 15.07 -8.07 -10.09
C ASN A 169 14.89 -9.09 -11.23
N CYS A 170 13.73 -9.03 -11.87
CA CYS A 170 13.43 -9.81 -13.05
C CYS A 170 14.04 -9.17 -14.30
N GLY A 171 14.90 -9.89 -15.02
CA GLY A 171 15.49 -9.40 -16.28
C GLY A 171 14.52 -9.15 -17.45
N ARG A 172 13.21 -9.40 -17.29
CA ARG A 172 12.18 -9.13 -18.32
C ARG A 172 11.31 -7.91 -18.05
N CYS A 173 11.06 -7.57 -16.79
CA CYS A 173 10.14 -6.48 -16.44
C CYS A 173 10.64 -5.64 -15.25
N ASP A 174 11.89 -5.85 -14.84
CA ASP A 174 12.62 -5.14 -13.79
C ASP A 174 11.94 -5.07 -12.41
N LEU A 175 10.94 -5.92 -12.18
CA LEU A 175 10.27 -6.03 -10.88
C LEU A 175 11.05 -6.97 -9.95
N PRO A 176 11.10 -6.68 -8.64
CA PRO A 176 11.69 -7.56 -7.63
C PRO A 176 11.10 -8.96 -7.69
N MET A 177 11.96 -9.98 -7.65
CA MET A 177 11.53 -11.37 -7.65
C MET A 177 11.25 -11.87 -6.24
N THR A 178 10.25 -12.74 -6.11
CA THR A 178 9.83 -13.33 -4.84
C THR A 178 10.44 -14.72 -4.68
N TYR A 179 10.92 -15.03 -3.49
CA TYR A 179 11.42 -16.36 -3.16
C TYR A 179 10.27 -17.33 -2.84
N HIS A 180 10.30 -18.49 -3.48
CA HIS A 180 9.35 -19.58 -3.23
C HIS A 180 10.04 -20.75 -2.53
N GLN A 181 9.72 -20.93 -1.25
CA GLN A 181 10.40 -21.88 -0.36
C GLN A 181 10.20 -23.35 -0.79
N LYS A 182 9.01 -23.72 -1.29
CA LYS A 182 8.71 -25.08 -1.78
C LYS A 182 9.49 -25.46 -3.04
N GLY A 183 9.93 -24.48 -3.82
CA GLY A 183 10.63 -24.71 -5.09
C GLY A 183 12.10 -24.29 -5.09
N GLN A 184 12.58 -23.65 -4.01
CA GLN A 184 13.90 -23.01 -3.91
C GLN A 184 14.26 -22.14 -5.14
N LYS A 185 13.25 -21.45 -5.67
CA LYS A 185 13.38 -20.63 -6.89
C LYS A 185 12.86 -19.23 -6.66
N LEU A 186 13.37 -18.30 -7.46
CA LEU A 186 12.84 -16.96 -7.58
C LEU A 186 11.80 -16.94 -8.69
N ILE A 187 10.64 -16.34 -8.41
CA ILE A 187 9.55 -16.20 -9.37
C ILE A 187 9.16 -14.73 -9.46
N CYS A 188 9.07 -14.23 -10.69
CA CYS A 188 8.46 -12.94 -10.95
C CYS A 188 6.94 -13.13 -11.04
N HIS A 189 6.18 -12.55 -10.10
CA HIS A 189 4.72 -12.66 -10.10
C HIS A 189 4.02 -11.82 -11.18
N HIS A 190 4.79 -11.05 -11.95
CA HIS A 190 4.29 -10.25 -13.05
C HIS A 190 4.45 -10.97 -14.40
N CYS A 191 5.69 -11.24 -14.83
CA CYS A 191 5.97 -11.84 -16.15
C CYS A 191 6.30 -13.34 -16.10
N LEU A 192 6.32 -13.93 -14.90
CA LEU A 192 6.45 -15.37 -14.67
C LEU A 192 7.82 -15.96 -14.96
N ALA A 193 8.81 -15.10 -15.23
CA ALA A 193 10.19 -15.51 -15.30
C ALA A 193 10.60 -16.21 -14.00
N GLN A 194 11.38 -17.28 -14.14
CA GLN A 194 11.95 -18.03 -13.03
C GLN A 194 13.47 -17.93 -13.10
N GLN A 195 14.11 -17.89 -11.93
CA GLN A 195 15.56 -18.04 -11.83
C GLN A 195 15.94 -18.79 -10.55
N GLY A 196 17.14 -19.36 -10.53
CA GLY A 196 17.70 -19.96 -9.32
C GLY A 196 18.04 -18.89 -8.27
N VAL A 197 18.07 -19.28 -7.00
CA VAL A 197 18.58 -18.38 -5.94
C VAL A 197 20.10 -18.35 -6.03
N PRO A 198 20.74 -17.19 -6.24
CA PRO A 198 22.19 -17.11 -6.30
C PRO A 198 22.80 -17.34 -4.91
N VAL A 199 23.90 -18.08 -4.86
CA VAL A 199 24.66 -18.35 -3.62
C VAL A 199 25.53 -17.15 -3.22
N LEU A 200 26.02 -16.39 -4.22
CA LEU A 200 26.83 -15.19 -4.05
C LEU A 200 26.13 -14.01 -4.72
N CYS A 201 26.27 -12.81 -4.14
CA CYS A 201 25.76 -11.60 -4.76
C CYS A 201 26.43 -11.38 -6.12
N PRO A 202 25.66 -11.22 -7.22
CA PRO A 202 26.24 -11.02 -8.55
C PRO A 202 26.97 -9.67 -8.67
N THR A 203 26.67 -8.70 -7.81
CA THR A 203 27.29 -7.37 -7.83
C THR A 203 28.53 -7.25 -6.96
N CYS A 204 28.55 -7.87 -5.78
CA CYS A 204 29.65 -7.70 -4.82
C CYS A 204 30.31 -9.01 -4.33
N GLY A 205 29.87 -10.18 -4.82
CA GLY A 205 30.39 -11.49 -4.42
C GLY A 205 30.05 -11.92 -2.99
N SER A 206 29.31 -11.11 -2.22
CA SER A 206 29.01 -11.41 -0.82
C SER A 206 28.04 -12.60 -0.65
N LYS A 207 28.27 -13.41 0.40
CA LYS A 207 27.36 -14.47 0.87
C LYS A 207 26.17 -13.94 1.69
N HIS A 208 26.10 -12.64 1.97
CA HIS A 208 25.05 -12.04 2.80
C HIS A 208 23.75 -11.75 2.03
N ILE A 209 23.31 -12.73 1.24
CA ILE A 209 21.98 -12.73 0.62
C ILE A 209 20.98 -13.20 1.67
N ARG A 210 19.98 -12.36 1.98
CA ARG A 210 18.98 -12.65 3.01
C ARG A 210 17.58 -12.33 2.53
N PHE A 211 16.63 -13.07 3.11
CA PHE A 211 15.20 -12.84 3.00
C PHE A 211 14.79 -11.70 3.94
N PHE A 212 14.10 -10.69 3.43
CA PHE A 212 13.51 -9.62 4.24
C PHE A 212 12.08 -10.02 4.67
N GLY A 213 11.76 -9.97 5.97
CA GLY A 213 10.43 -10.36 6.46
C GLY A 213 10.18 -10.36 7.99
N ASN A 214 11.22 -10.51 8.83
CA ASN A 214 11.07 -10.63 10.30
C ASN A 214 11.45 -9.35 11.07
N GLY A 215 10.90 -8.19 10.67
CA GLY A 215 11.26 -6.88 11.26
C GLY A 215 10.55 -6.56 12.58
N THR A 216 9.28 -6.94 12.73
CA THR A 216 8.42 -6.48 13.83
C THR A 216 8.82 -7.03 15.20
N GLN A 217 8.97 -8.35 15.30
CA GLN A 217 9.31 -8.99 16.57
C GLN A 217 10.67 -8.51 17.09
N LYS A 218 11.67 -8.40 16.20
CA LYS A 218 13.00 -7.91 16.55
C LYS A 218 12.99 -6.46 17.04
N LEU A 219 12.13 -5.62 16.45
CA LEU A 219 11.96 -4.23 16.88
C LEU A 219 11.37 -4.17 18.28
N GLU A 220 10.34 -4.95 18.57
CA GLU A 220 9.74 -5.01 19.90
C GLU A 220 10.71 -5.53 20.96
N GLU A 221 11.43 -6.61 20.68
CA GLU A 221 12.47 -7.14 21.58
C GLU A 221 13.55 -6.08 21.86
N TYR A 222 13.98 -5.35 20.83
CA TYR A 222 14.94 -4.28 20.97
C TYR A 222 14.39 -3.13 21.83
N LEU A 223 13.18 -2.63 21.54
CA LEU A 223 12.59 -1.52 22.28
C LEU A 223 12.32 -1.87 23.74
N ASN A 224 11.83 -3.08 24.01
CA ASN A 224 11.62 -3.54 25.39
C ASN A 224 12.93 -3.66 26.17
N ARG A 225 14.03 -4.06 25.52
CA ARG A 225 15.35 -4.13 26.15
C ARG A 225 15.89 -2.76 26.54
N TYR A 226 15.74 -1.74 25.69
CA TYR A 226 16.41 -0.44 25.89
C TYR A 226 15.49 0.70 26.38
N PHE A 227 14.20 0.66 26.07
CA PHE A 227 13.27 1.78 26.24
C PHE A 227 11.96 1.42 26.97
N SER A 228 11.85 0.23 27.57
CA SER A 228 10.64 -0.22 28.30
C SER A 228 10.17 0.77 29.37
N LYS A 229 11.10 1.45 30.05
CA LYS A 229 10.81 2.46 31.08
C LYS A 229 9.98 3.65 30.59
N PHE A 230 9.94 3.92 29.29
CA PHE A 230 9.23 5.06 28.70
C PHE A 230 7.81 4.73 28.23
N GLY A 231 7.39 3.47 28.36
CA GLY A 231 6.11 2.99 27.86
C GLY A 231 6.08 2.86 26.34
N ILE A 232 5.79 1.65 25.85
CA ILE A 232 5.77 1.32 24.43
C ILE A 232 4.35 0.92 24.05
N GLY A 233 3.74 1.68 23.15
CA GLY A 233 2.46 1.34 22.53
C GLY A 233 2.66 0.76 21.14
N ARG A 234 1.87 -0.26 20.79
CA ARG A 234 1.86 -0.85 19.44
C ARG A 234 0.51 -0.65 18.77
N MET A 235 0.54 -0.16 17.54
CA MET A 235 -0.64 0.08 16.71
C MET A 235 -0.55 -0.69 15.39
N ASP A 236 -0.98 -1.95 15.45
CA ASP A 236 -1.11 -2.83 14.29
C ASP A 236 -2.54 -3.36 14.21
N PHE A 237 -3.01 -3.61 12.98
CA PHE A 237 -4.36 -4.14 12.69
C PHE A 237 -4.71 -5.43 13.47
N ASP A 238 -3.71 -6.25 13.81
CA ASP A 238 -3.90 -7.56 14.45
C ASP A 238 -3.99 -7.51 15.99
N THR A 239 -3.42 -6.49 16.65
CA THR A 239 -3.35 -6.40 18.12
C THR A 239 -4.50 -5.58 18.73
N THR A 240 -5.33 -4.95 17.91
CA THR A 240 -6.32 -3.94 18.30
C THR A 240 -7.70 -4.25 17.70
N SER A 241 -8.10 -5.52 17.76
CA SER A 241 -9.38 -6.01 17.23
C SER A 241 -10.63 -5.45 17.96
N SER A 242 -10.47 -4.74 19.09
CA SER A 242 -11.52 -3.92 19.70
C SER A 242 -11.32 -2.43 19.38
N LYS A 243 -12.41 -1.72 19.08
CA LYS A 243 -12.40 -0.26 18.85
C LYS A 243 -11.88 0.53 20.07
N GLU A 244 -12.10 0.00 21.26
CA GLU A 244 -11.63 0.58 22.52
C GLU A 244 -10.11 0.48 22.65
N GLY A 245 -9.50 -0.65 22.25
CA GLY A 245 -8.05 -0.83 22.33
C GLY A 245 -7.25 0.21 21.53
N HIS A 246 -7.74 0.60 20.34
CA HIS A 246 -7.13 1.67 19.56
C HIS A 246 -7.20 3.03 20.26
N ASN A 247 -8.39 3.42 20.73
CA ASN A 247 -8.58 4.71 21.39
C ASN A 247 -7.76 4.79 22.68
N ASN A 248 -7.71 3.70 23.46
CA ASN A 248 -6.95 3.66 24.71
C ASN A 248 -5.45 3.87 24.48
N ILE A 249 -4.86 3.26 23.43
CA ILE A 249 -3.44 3.48 23.10
C ILE A 249 -3.20 4.92 22.64
N LEU A 250 -4.09 5.47 21.81
CA LEU A 250 -3.99 6.87 21.37
C LEU A 250 -4.12 7.86 22.54
N GLU A 251 -5.03 7.59 23.48
CA GLU A 251 -5.22 8.39 24.69
C GLU A 251 -4.03 8.26 25.65
N ALA A 252 -3.50 7.05 25.85
CA ALA A 252 -2.29 6.82 26.63
C ALA A 252 -1.09 7.55 26.02
N PHE A 253 -0.99 7.59 24.68
CA PHE A 253 0.04 8.37 23.99
C PHE A 253 -0.20 9.88 24.13
N ARG A 254 -1.43 10.38 23.94
CA ARG A 254 -1.74 11.81 24.13
C ARG A 254 -1.47 12.30 25.56
N SER A 255 -1.77 11.46 26.55
CA SER A 255 -1.56 11.74 27.97
C SER A 255 -0.13 11.44 28.45
N LYS A 256 0.78 11.05 27.55
CA LYS A 256 2.20 10.72 27.84
C LYS A 256 2.41 9.56 28.82
N GLN A 257 1.41 8.70 29.00
CA GLN A 257 1.56 7.42 29.72
C GLN A 257 2.46 6.45 28.94
N ILE A 258 2.45 6.57 27.61
CA ILE A 258 3.42 5.92 26.72
C ILE A 258 4.10 6.99 25.86
N ASN A 259 5.41 6.82 25.63
CA ASN A 259 6.21 7.82 24.91
C ASN A 259 6.83 7.27 23.63
N VAL A 260 6.74 5.95 23.39
CA VAL A 260 7.12 5.32 22.12
C VAL A 260 5.90 4.67 21.49
N LEU A 261 5.53 5.11 20.29
CA LEU A 261 4.46 4.50 19.50
C LEU A 261 5.04 3.80 18.28
N VAL A 262 4.87 2.48 18.21
CA VAL A 262 5.27 1.65 17.06
C VAL A 262 4.04 1.28 16.27
N GLY A 263 4.07 1.41 14.94
CA GLY A 263 2.96 0.90 14.14
C GLY A 263 3.16 0.99 12.65
N THR A 264 2.14 0.52 11.94
CA THR A 264 2.09 0.50 10.47
C THR A 264 1.47 1.78 9.91
N GLN A 265 0.98 1.77 8.67
CA GLN A 265 0.35 2.91 7.99
C GLN A 265 -0.73 3.64 8.83
N MET A 266 -1.32 2.99 9.83
CA MET A 266 -2.30 3.61 10.72
C MET A 266 -1.73 4.74 11.58
N ILE A 267 -0.47 4.67 12.04
CA ILE A 267 0.12 5.76 12.83
C ILE A 267 0.37 7.03 12.00
N ALA A 268 0.40 6.89 10.68
CA ALA A 268 0.66 8.00 9.75
C ALA A 268 -0.62 8.82 9.42
N LYS A 269 -1.82 8.36 9.80
CA LYS A 269 -3.12 8.92 9.40
C LYS A 269 -3.89 9.54 10.56
N GLY A 270 -4.60 10.64 10.30
CA GLY A 270 -5.73 11.11 11.11
C GLY A 270 -5.48 11.54 12.56
N HIS A 271 -4.24 11.48 13.06
CA HIS A 271 -3.88 11.83 14.42
C HIS A 271 -2.81 12.93 14.44
N ASP A 272 -3.04 13.95 15.28
CA ASP A 272 -2.11 15.03 15.52
C ASP A 272 -1.51 14.88 16.91
N PHE A 273 -0.17 14.85 16.99
CA PHE A 273 0.58 14.68 18.22
C PHE A 273 1.68 15.74 18.29
N SER A 274 1.36 16.85 18.94
CA SER A 274 2.26 18.01 19.06
C SER A 274 3.57 17.72 19.82
N SER A 275 3.60 16.65 20.62
CA SER A 275 4.79 16.24 21.40
C SER A 275 5.71 15.25 20.66
N VAL A 276 5.38 14.86 19.41
CA VAL A 276 6.23 14.00 18.60
C VAL A 276 7.31 14.83 17.90
N THR A 277 8.55 14.67 18.35
CA THR A 277 9.72 15.38 17.79
C THR A 277 10.67 14.44 17.04
N LEU A 278 10.49 13.13 17.14
CA LEU A 278 11.23 12.14 16.34
C LEU A 278 10.30 11.13 15.70
N VAL A 279 10.51 10.92 14.40
CA VAL A 279 9.89 9.84 13.65
C VAL A 279 10.99 8.96 13.05
N GLY A 280 11.02 7.69 13.45
CA GLY A 280 11.92 6.69 12.87
C GLY A 280 11.18 5.83 11.85
N ILE A 281 11.73 5.69 10.64
CA ILE A 281 11.19 4.81 9.61
C ILE A 281 12.09 3.59 9.50
N ILE A 282 11.53 2.45 9.90
CA ILE A 282 12.25 1.17 9.96
C ILE A 282 12.02 0.40 8.66
N SER A 283 13.11 0.07 7.97
CA SER A 283 13.11 -0.81 6.78
C SER A 283 12.17 -0.31 5.66
N ALA A 284 12.43 0.89 5.13
CA ALA A 284 11.71 1.43 3.97
C ALA A 284 11.76 0.48 2.75
N ASP A 285 12.79 -0.37 2.68
CA ASP A 285 13.00 -1.38 1.64
C ASP A 285 11.82 -2.35 1.49
N ASN A 286 11.11 -2.65 2.58
CA ASN A 286 10.00 -3.59 2.56
C ASN A 286 8.86 -3.15 1.63
N SER A 287 8.57 -1.85 1.55
CA SER A 287 7.54 -1.35 0.62
C SER A 287 8.09 -1.14 -0.77
N LEU A 288 9.36 -0.74 -0.89
CA LEU A 288 10.01 -0.51 -2.19
C LEU A 288 10.05 -1.77 -3.05
N PHE A 289 10.38 -2.90 -2.43
CA PHE A 289 10.62 -4.14 -3.16
C PHE A 289 9.45 -5.12 -3.12
N MET A 290 8.24 -4.63 -2.84
CA MET A 290 7.03 -5.44 -2.98
C MET A 290 6.84 -5.82 -4.46
N PRO A 291 6.39 -7.05 -4.78
CA PRO A 291 6.11 -7.49 -6.14
C PRO A 291 4.77 -6.91 -6.66
N ASP A 292 4.62 -5.60 -6.61
CA ASP A 292 3.47 -4.81 -7.01
C ASP A 292 3.99 -3.57 -7.74
N PHE A 293 3.46 -3.27 -8.93
CA PHE A 293 3.92 -2.10 -9.69
C PHE A 293 3.63 -0.77 -8.97
N ARG A 294 2.73 -0.78 -7.98
CA ARG A 294 2.45 0.39 -7.12
C ARG A 294 3.38 0.50 -5.90
N ALA A 295 4.42 -0.32 -5.80
CA ALA A 295 5.36 -0.33 -4.67
C ALA A 295 6.02 1.04 -4.43
N ASN A 296 6.51 1.67 -5.50
CA ASN A 296 7.12 3.01 -5.46
C ASN A 296 6.12 4.07 -4.99
N GLU A 297 4.94 4.14 -5.62
CA GLU A 297 3.84 5.03 -5.24
C GLU A 297 3.46 4.90 -3.76
N ARG A 298 3.21 3.68 -3.29
CA ARG A 298 2.82 3.44 -1.91
C ARG A 298 3.93 3.79 -0.93
N THR A 299 5.18 3.52 -1.29
CA THR A 299 6.33 3.90 -0.45
C THR A 299 6.42 5.41 -0.36
N TYR A 300 6.38 6.12 -1.48
CA TYR A 300 6.45 7.57 -1.52
C TYR A 300 5.34 8.21 -0.68
N GLN A 301 4.09 7.76 -0.86
CA GLN A 301 2.93 8.22 -0.09
C GLN A 301 3.12 7.99 1.41
N LEU A 302 3.53 6.77 1.80
CA LEU A 302 3.75 6.41 3.20
C LEU A 302 4.83 7.27 3.85
N LEU A 303 6.01 7.37 3.22
CA LEU A 303 7.12 8.16 3.76
C LEU A 303 6.75 9.63 3.89
N THR A 304 6.14 10.22 2.85
CA THR A 304 5.75 11.64 2.84
C THR A 304 4.69 11.97 3.88
N GLN A 305 3.70 11.09 4.09
CA GLN A 305 2.70 11.26 5.15
C GLN A 305 3.33 11.18 6.54
N THR A 306 4.24 10.24 6.73
CA THR A 306 4.96 10.05 7.99
C THR A 306 5.87 11.25 8.30
N LEU A 307 6.54 11.83 7.30
CA LEU A 307 7.26 13.09 7.42
C LEU A 307 6.36 14.22 7.90
N GLY A 308 5.14 14.30 7.38
CA GLY A 308 4.15 15.31 7.78
C GLY A 308 3.65 15.19 9.23
N ARG A 309 4.08 14.19 10.00
CA ARG A 309 3.73 14.02 11.43
C ARG A 309 4.80 14.57 12.39
N ALA A 310 6.05 14.66 11.95
CA ALA A 310 7.10 15.31 12.72
C ALA A 310 6.99 16.84 12.60
N GLY A 311 7.08 17.55 13.72
CA GLY A 311 7.16 19.03 13.70
C GLY A 311 5.85 19.76 13.43
N ARG A 312 4.71 19.20 13.86
CA ARG A 312 3.41 19.92 13.86
C ARG A 312 3.26 20.93 15.01
N GLY A 313 4.18 20.90 15.98
CA GLY A 313 4.26 21.87 17.08
C GLY A 313 5.24 23.01 16.78
N LYS A 314 5.64 23.74 17.83
CA LYS A 314 6.68 24.78 17.73
C LYS A 314 8.10 24.21 17.55
N ASP A 315 8.31 22.97 17.99
CA ASP A 315 9.62 22.31 17.94
C ASP A 315 9.85 21.68 16.56
N ALA A 316 11.03 21.92 15.97
CA ALA A 316 11.43 21.25 14.75
C ALA A 316 11.52 19.74 14.99
N GLY A 317 10.82 18.95 14.17
CA GLY A 317 10.89 17.50 14.22
C GLY A 317 12.05 16.96 13.40
N THR A 318 12.59 15.81 13.81
CA THR A 318 13.57 15.04 13.04
C THR A 318 12.92 13.77 12.53
N VAL A 319 13.17 13.41 11.27
CA VAL A 319 12.82 12.11 10.72
C VAL A 319 14.06 11.36 10.31
N ILE A 320 14.22 10.14 10.81
CA ILE A 320 15.35 9.27 10.49
C ILE A 320 14.83 8.08 9.68
N ILE A 321 15.28 7.96 8.43
CA ILE A 321 14.91 6.88 7.52
C ILE A 321 16.04 5.85 7.47
N GLN A 322 15.75 4.61 7.85
CA GLN A 322 16.69 3.49 7.75
C GLN A 322 16.37 2.63 6.53
N THR A 323 17.38 2.44 5.67
CA THR A 323 17.25 1.66 4.44
C THR A 323 18.57 1.01 4.06
N TYR A 324 18.48 -0.10 3.34
CA TYR A 324 19.62 -0.76 2.68
C TYR A 324 19.86 -0.25 1.26
N SER A 325 18.96 0.58 0.75
CA SER A 325 19.00 1.18 -0.58
C SER A 325 18.85 2.71 -0.48
N PRO A 326 19.78 3.40 0.22
CA PRO A 326 19.68 4.85 0.39
C PRO A 326 19.72 5.57 -0.96
N GLU A 327 20.38 5.03 -1.98
CA GLU A 327 20.44 5.62 -3.32
C GLU A 327 19.15 5.46 -4.14
N HIS A 328 18.17 4.70 -3.66
CA HIS A 328 16.93 4.46 -4.39
C HIS A 328 16.20 5.78 -4.66
N GLU A 329 15.71 5.98 -5.89
CA GLU A 329 15.20 7.28 -6.34
C GLU A 329 14.03 7.78 -5.49
N VAL A 330 13.10 6.89 -5.13
CA VAL A 330 11.97 7.22 -4.21
C VAL A 330 12.47 7.77 -2.87
N ILE A 331 13.54 7.21 -2.31
CA ILE A 331 14.12 7.67 -1.03
C ILE A 331 14.75 9.05 -1.21
N GLN A 332 15.45 9.27 -2.32
CA GLN A 332 16.04 10.56 -2.66
C GLN A 332 14.97 11.63 -2.91
N ASP A 333 13.87 11.29 -3.59
CA ASP A 333 12.78 12.23 -3.84
C ASP A 333 12.06 12.64 -2.56
N VAL A 334 11.90 11.71 -1.61
CA VAL A 334 11.38 12.00 -0.28
C VAL A 334 12.33 12.90 0.51
N LYS A 335 13.64 12.60 0.51
CA LYS A 335 14.66 13.39 1.24
C LYS A 335 14.77 14.83 0.71
N PHE A 336 14.70 15.01 -0.60
CA PHE A 336 14.90 16.29 -1.26
C PHE A 336 13.61 16.99 -1.69
N ASP A 337 12.45 16.49 -1.24
CA ASP A 337 11.13 17.07 -1.54
C ASP A 337 10.84 17.23 -3.05
N ARG A 338 11.22 16.23 -3.84
CA ARG A 338 11.13 16.22 -5.31
C ARG A 338 9.83 15.57 -5.80
N GLN A 339 8.70 16.05 -5.28
CA GLN A 339 7.39 15.46 -5.56
C GLN A 339 7.09 15.43 -7.06
N HIS A 340 7.30 16.54 -7.76
CA HIS A 340 7.00 16.62 -9.19
C HIS A 340 7.81 15.60 -10.00
N GLN A 341 9.11 15.50 -9.73
CA GLN A 341 10.01 14.56 -10.40
C GLN A 341 9.61 13.11 -10.14
N PHE A 342 9.18 12.79 -8.91
CA PHE A 342 8.65 11.48 -8.57
C PHE A 342 7.45 11.10 -9.44
N TYR A 343 6.44 11.98 -9.56
CA TYR A 343 5.26 11.70 -10.38
C TYR A 343 5.57 11.59 -11.87
N GLU A 344 6.43 12.46 -12.42
CA GLU A 344 6.80 12.39 -13.84
C GLU A 344 7.48 11.06 -14.19
N ARG A 345 8.46 10.66 -13.38
CA ARG A 345 9.23 9.43 -13.60
C ARG A 345 8.40 8.17 -13.43
N GLU A 346 7.53 8.13 -12.41
CA GLU A 346 6.63 6.99 -12.20
C GLU A 346 5.59 6.90 -13.33
N LEU A 347 5.04 8.01 -13.81
CA LEU A 347 4.10 8.00 -14.94
C LEU A 347 4.77 7.48 -16.21
N GLU A 348 5.98 7.94 -16.53
CA GLU A 348 6.76 7.45 -17.68
C GLU A 348 6.99 5.93 -17.57
N ALA A 349 7.43 5.45 -16.40
CA ALA A 349 7.63 4.02 -16.17
C ALA A 349 6.34 3.21 -16.37
N ARG A 350 5.18 3.75 -15.93
CA ARG A 350 3.88 3.08 -16.10
C ARG A 350 3.39 3.10 -17.53
N GLU A 351 3.65 4.15 -18.28
CA GLU A 351 3.34 4.23 -19.71
C GLU A 351 4.08 3.15 -20.48
N LEU A 352 5.41 3.07 -20.31
CA LEU A 352 6.28 2.10 -20.98
C LEU A 352 5.90 0.65 -20.67
N ASN A 353 5.44 0.36 -19.45
CA ASN A 353 5.06 -1.00 -19.04
C ASN A 353 3.58 -1.36 -19.29
N GLY A 354 2.78 -0.37 -19.70
CA GLY A 354 1.34 -0.51 -19.95
C GLY A 354 0.53 -0.69 -18.66
N TYR A 355 0.81 0.11 -17.63
CA TYR A 355 0.09 0.10 -16.35
C TYR A 355 -0.88 1.29 -16.21
N PRO A 356 -1.85 1.22 -15.28
CA PRO A 356 -2.67 2.37 -14.90
C PRO A 356 -1.84 3.58 -14.49
N PRO A 357 -2.16 4.81 -14.95
CA PRO A 357 -3.45 5.20 -15.52
C PRO A 357 -3.61 5.04 -17.04
N TYR A 358 -2.56 4.64 -17.77
CA TYR A 358 -2.59 4.55 -19.24
C TYR A 358 -3.35 3.32 -19.76
N ASN A 359 -3.40 2.26 -18.97
CA ASN A 359 -4.13 1.04 -19.28
C ASN A 359 -4.97 0.59 -18.07
N TYR A 360 -5.95 -0.26 -18.32
CA TYR A 360 -6.82 -0.84 -17.31
C TYR A 360 -6.47 -2.32 -17.09
N LEU A 361 -6.72 -2.79 -15.87
CA LEU A 361 -6.39 -4.15 -15.46
C LEU A 361 -7.66 -4.89 -15.05
N PHE A 362 -7.90 -6.08 -15.60
CA PHE A 362 -8.94 -7.00 -15.15
C PHE A 362 -8.29 -8.24 -14.56
N ASN A 363 -8.42 -8.41 -13.26
CA ASN A 363 -7.80 -9.50 -12.53
C ASN A 363 -8.86 -10.54 -12.15
N VAL A 364 -8.56 -11.80 -12.44
CA VAL A 364 -9.38 -12.95 -12.10
C VAL A 364 -8.61 -13.82 -11.12
N LEU A 365 -9.24 -14.15 -10.00
CA LEU A 365 -8.71 -15.04 -8.97
C LEU A 365 -9.56 -16.31 -8.95
N ILE A 366 -8.94 -17.44 -9.20
CA ILE A 366 -9.52 -18.77 -9.04
C ILE A 366 -8.98 -19.36 -7.74
N SER A 367 -9.85 -19.77 -6.82
CA SER A 367 -9.46 -20.48 -5.60
C SER A 367 -10.21 -21.78 -5.36
N GLY A 368 -9.63 -22.70 -4.59
CA GLY A 368 -10.27 -23.96 -4.23
C GLY A 368 -9.37 -24.87 -3.39
N ASN A 369 -9.94 -25.93 -2.80
CA ASN A 369 -9.23 -26.80 -1.85
C ASN A 369 -8.28 -27.80 -2.51
N ASN A 370 -8.47 -28.08 -3.81
CA ASN A 370 -7.65 -29.03 -4.57
C ASN A 370 -6.79 -28.29 -5.62
N GLU A 371 -5.47 -28.28 -5.41
CA GLU A 371 -4.52 -27.55 -6.26
C GLU A 371 -4.60 -27.96 -7.74
N ASN A 372 -4.63 -29.26 -8.04
CA ASN A 372 -4.67 -29.75 -9.42
C ASN A 372 -5.94 -29.29 -10.14
N THR A 373 -7.08 -29.32 -9.44
CA THR A 373 -8.37 -28.85 -9.99
C THR A 373 -8.31 -27.35 -10.27
N VAL A 374 -7.77 -26.55 -9.34
CA VAL A 374 -7.62 -25.10 -9.51
C VAL A 374 -6.71 -24.79 -10.71
N ILE A 375 -5.57 -25.49 -10.84
CA ILE A 375 -4.64 -25.33 -11.97
C ILE A 375 -5.32 -25.66 -13.29
N GLN A 376 -6.00 -26.81 -13.39
CA GLN A 376 -6.68 -27.22 -14.61
C GLN A 376 -7.74 -26.20 -15.02
N LYS A 377 -8.59 -25.78 -14.08
CA LYS A 377 -9.66 -24.81 -14.35
C LYS A 377 -9.12 -23.41 -14.68
N ALA A 378 -8.03 -22.99 -14.05
CA ALA A 378 -7.37 -21.74 -14.40
C ALA A 378 -6.81 -21.76 -15.83
N ASN A 379 -6.20 -22.87 -16.26
CA ASN A 379 -5.75 -23.05 -17.64
C ASN A 379 -6.90 -23.03 -18.64
N HIS A 380 -7.98 -23.78 -18.37
CA HIS A 380 -9.16 -23.77 -19.23
C HIS A 380 -9.74 -22.35 -19.36
N LEU A 381 -9.91 -21.63 -18.25
CA LEU A 381 -10.41 -20.25 -18.31
C LEU A 381 -9.47 -19.32 -19.09
N ALA A 382 -8.15 -19.48 -18.96
CA ALA A 382 -7.19 -18.74 -19.78
C ALA A 382 -7.33 -19.02 -21.27
N ASP A 383 -7.68 -20.24 -21.66
CA ASP A 383 -7.93 -20.59 -23.05
C ASP A 383 -9.21 -19.95 -23.60
N TYR A 384 -10.26 -19.81 -22.79
CA TYR A 384 -11.44 -19.01 -23.17
C TYR A 384 -11.03 -17.57 -23.49
N TYR A 385 -10.22 -16.94 -22.64
CA TYR A 385 -9.70 -15.59 -22.91
C TYR A 385 -8.89 -15.53 -24.22
N LYS A 386 -8.03 -16.52 -24.50
CA LYS A 386 -7.27 -16.57 -25.76
C LYS A 386 -8.19 -16.73 -26.98
N VAL A 387 -9.17 -17.63 -26.91
CA VAL A 387 -10.10 -17.95 -28.01
C VAL A 387 -10.97 -16.75 -28.38
N TYR A 388 -11.50 -16.01 -27.40
CA TYR A 388 -12.35 -14.85 -27.66
C TYR A 388 -11.57 -13.57 -27.95
N ASN A 389 -10.27 -13.50 -27.62
CA ASN A 389 -9.39 -12.38 -27.96
C ASN A 389 -8.82 -12.45 -29.39
N ARG A 390 -9.66 -12.75 -30.40
CA ARG A 390 -9.21 -12.98 -31.80
C ARG A 390 -8.47 -11.79 -32.41
N LYS A 391 -8.90 -10.57 -32.08
CA LYS A 391 -8.30 -9.31 -32.55
C LYS A 391 -7.06 -8.89 -31.75
N LYS A 392 -6.62 -9.70 -30.78
CA LYS A 392 -5.48 -9.41 -29.89
C LYS A 392 -5.53 -8.02 -29.25
N LEU A 393 -6.74 -7.59 -28.88
CA LEU A 393 -6.98 -6.28 -28.25
C LEU A 393 -6.50 -6.23 -26.80
N PHE A 394 -6.37 -7.41 -26.17
CA PHE A 394 -6.00 -7.54 -24.77
C PHE A 394 -4.69 -8.31 -24.60
N ARG A 395 -3.85 -7.90 -23.64
CA ARG A 395 -2.69 -8.66 -23.19
C ARG A 395 -3.12 -9.56 -22.04
N ILE A 396 -3.03 -10.88 -22.22
CA ILE A 396 -3.39 -11.89 -21.21
C ILE A 396 -2.12 -12.39 -20.54
N ILE A 397 -2.07 -12.35 -19.21
CA ILE A 397 -0.93 -12.76 -18.39
C ILE A 397 -1.41 -13.84 -17.41
N GLY A 398 -0.71 -14.97 -17.36
CA GLY A 398 -1.11 -16.15 -16.59
C GLY A 398 -1.78 -17.24 -17.44
N PRO A 399 -2.39 -18.25 -16.79
CA PRO A 399 -2.70 -18.33 -15.37
C PRO A 399 -1.47 -18.65 -14.52
N VAL A 400 -1.37 -18.06 -13.33
CA VAL A 400 -0.25 -18.28 -12.41
C VAL A 400 -0.70 -18.39 -10.97
N GLN A 401 0.13 -19.01 -10.13
CA GLN A 401 -0.08 -18.97 -8.69
C GLN A 401 -0.14 -17.52 -8.18
N ALA A 402 -1.14 -17.21 -7.37
CA ALA A 402 -1.27 -15.90 -6.73
C ALA A 402 -0.05 -15.62 -5.83
N THR A 403 0.16 -14.35 -5.50
CA THR A 403 1.32 -13.93 -4.69
C THR A 403 1.32 -14.66 -3.34
N ILE A 404 0.13 -14.78 -2.73
CA ILE A 404 -0.11 -15.75 -1.64
C ILE A 404 -0.80 -16.96 -2.25
N GLY A 405 -0.02 -18.02 -2.50
CA GLY A 405 -0.47 -19.22 -3.24
C GLY A 405 -1.49 -20.09 -2.51
N LYS A 406 -1.62 -19.96 -1.18
CA LYS A 406 -2.61 -20.68 -0.37
C LYS A 406 -3.06 -19.83 0.82
N ILE A 407 -4.38 -19.70 1.05
CA ILE A 407 -4.98 -18.99 2.19
C ILE A 407 -6.13 -19.82 2.73
N ALA A 408 -6.20 -20.04 4.05
CA ALA A 408 -7.29 -20.78 4.71
C ALA A 408 -7.62 -22.10 3.99
N ASP A 409 -6.57 -22.87 3.70
CA ASP A 409 -6.60 -24.12 2.92
C ASP A 409 -7.02 -24.07 1.45
N GLU A 410 -7.33 -22.89 0.91
CA GLU A 410 -7.61 -22.70 -0.51
C GLU A 410 -6.36 -22.33 -1.31
N TYR A 411 -6.06 -23.10 -2.34
CA TYR A 411 -5.05 -22.78 -3.36
C TYR A 411 -5.56 -21.66 -4.25
N ARG A 412 -4.69 -20.71 -4.60
CA ARG A 412 -5.06 -19.48 -5.32
C ARG A 412 -4.25 -19.32 -6.61
N TRP A 413 -4.95 -19.18 -7.73
CA TRP A 413 -4.37 -18.89 -9.04
C TRP A 413 -5.02 -17.64 -9.64
N LYS A 414 -4.29 -16.88 -10.43
CA LYS A 414 -4.76 -15.64 -11.03
C LYS A 414 -4.47 -15.54 -12.53
N ILE A 415 -5.35 -14.84 -13.23
CA ILE A 415 -5.19 -14.42 -14.62
C ILE A 415 -5.38 -12.91 -14.65
N MET A 416 -4.46 -12.20 -15.31
CA MET A 416 -4.55 -10.75 -15.48
C MET A 416 -4.73 -10.42 -16.96
N ILE A 417 -5.63 -9.50 -17.24
CA ILE A 417 -5.93 -9.03 -18.58
C ILE A 417 -5.72 -7.52 -18.60
N VAL A 418 -4.94 -7.04 -19.55
CA VAL A 418 -4.64 -5.63 -19.72
C VAL A 418 -5.29 -5.13 -21.00
N GLY A 419 -5.93 -3.96 -20.95
CA GLY A 419 -6.54 -3.32 -22.10
C GLY A 419 -6.63 -1.80 -21.97
N THR A 420 -6.73 -1.11 -23.09
CA THR A 420 -6.77 0.37 -23.16
C THR A 420 -8.17 0.96 -22.95
N ARG A 421 -9.22 0.15 -23.09
CA ARG A 421 -10.62 0.59 -22.96
C ARG A 421 -11.31 -0.16 -21.83
N ARG A 422 -11.50 0.53 -20.71
CA ARG A 422 -12.04 -0.05 -19.45
C ARG A 422 -13.36 -0.80 -19.63
N GLU A 423 -14.33 -0.19 -20.29
CA GLU A 423 -15.67 -0.79 -20.46
C GLU A 423 -15.63 -2.06 -21.30
N ILE A 424 -14.88 -2.05 -22.41
CA ILE A 424 -14.73 -3.23 -23.26
C ILE A 424 -13.95 -4.32 -22.52
N LEU A 425 -12.91 -3.96 -21.77
CA LEU A 425 -12.16 -4.90 -20.95
C LEU A 425 -13.05 -5.58 -19.89
N LEU A 426 -13.91 -4.81 -19.21
CA LEU A 426 -14.87 -5.35 -18.25
C LEU A 426 -15.87 -6.30 -18.91
N LEU A 427 -16.47 -5.90 -20.04
CA LEU A 427 -17.40 -6.74 -20.79
C LEU A 427 -16.74 -8.04 -21.27
N PHE A 428 -15.53 -7.94 -21.84
CA PHE A 428 -14.76 -9.08 -22.30
C PHE A 428 -14.38 -10.03 -21.15
N GLY A 429 -13.87 -9.45 -20.05
CA GLY A 429 -13.52 -10.13 -18.81
C GLY A 429 -14.70 -10.97 -18.31
N ARG A 430 -15.85 -10.33 -18.14
CA ARG A 430 -17.05 -10.96 -17.61
C ARG A 430 -17.63 -12.01 -18.57
N TYR A 431 -17.72 -11.68 -19.87
CA TYR A 431 -18.25 -12.59 -20.89
C TYR A 431 -17.51 -13.94 -20.90
N CYS A 432 -16.18 -13.94 -20.78
CA CYS A 432 -15.41 -15.18 -20.77
C CYS A 432 -15.63 -16.00 -19.49
N ILE A 433 -15.79 -15.34 -18.33
CA ILE A 433 -16.14 -16.01 -17.06
C ILE A 433 -17.51 -16.65 -17.16
N ASP A 434 -18.50 -15.92 -17.68
CA ASP A 434 -19.87 -16.40 -17.81
C ASP A 434 -19.92 -17.60 -18.77
N LYS A 435 -19.26 -17.52 -19.94
CA LYS A 435 -19.17 -18.63 -20.90
C LYS A 435 -18.45 -19.85 -20.35
N PHE A 436 -17.42 -19.64 -19.52
CA PHE A 436 -16.74 -20.72 -18.84
C PHE A 436 -17.66 -21.40 -17.83
N ALA A 437 -18.35 -20.62 -16.98
CA ALA A 437 -19.27 -21.14 -15.97
C ALA A 437 -20.49 -21.86 -16.58
N GLU A 438 -20.94 -21.45 -17.77
CA GLU A 438 -22.02 -22.14 -18.52
C GLU A 438 -21.62 -23.54 -19.00
N LYS A 439 -20.35 -23.75 -19.36
CA LYS A 439 -19.87 -24.95 -20.06
C LYS A 439 -19.07 -25.91 -19.19
N GLU A 440 -18.53 -25.43 -18.07
CA GLU A 440 -17.61 -26.16 -17.21
C GLU A 440 -18.20 -26.32 -15.81
N CYS A 441 -17.94 -27.47 -15.18
CA CYS A 441 -18.26 -27.62 -13.76
C CYS A 441 -17.35 -26.73 -12.90
N THR A 442 -17.96 -25.79 -12.16
CA THR A 442 -17.26 -24.82 -11.29
C THR A 442 -17.50 -25.07 -9.80
N ASN A 443 -18.22 -26.13 -9.40
CA ASN A 443 -18.63 -26.36 -8.00
C ASN A 443 -17.46 -26.49 -7.00
N PHE A 444 -16.27 -26.84 -7.49
CA PHE A 444 -15.07 -27.07 -6.68
C PHE A 444 -14.12 -25.87 -6.64
N ILE A 445 -14.48 -24.77 -7.31
CA ILE A 445 -13.68 -23.56 -7.38
C ILE A 445 -14.53 -22.31 -7.10
N LYS A 446 -13.88 -21.25 -6.62
CA LYS A 446 -14.45 -19.92 -6.51
C LYS A 446 -13.76 -19.03 -7.53
N ILE A 447 -14.54 -18.27 -8.29
CA ILE A 447 -14.02 -17.31 -9.26
C ILE A 447 -14.37 -15.90 -8.77
N GLY A 448 -13.36 -15.19 -8.28
CA GLY A 448 -13.44 -13.77 -7.98
C GLY A 448 -12.84 -12.95 -9.12
N TRP A 449 -13.37 -11.76 -9.38
CA TRP A 449 -12.76 -10.82 -10.32
C TRP A 449 -12.72 -9.41 -9.75
N ASP A 450 -11.89 -8.55 -10.32
CA ASP A 450 -11.80 -7.12 -10.00
C ASP A 450 -11.29 -6.34 -11.22
N ILE A 451 -11.93 -5.20 -11.50
CA ILE A 451 -11.47 -4.22 -12.49
C ILE A 451 -10.69 -3.13 -11.76
N ASP A 452 -9.51 -2.83 -12.28
CA ASP A 452 -8.52 -1.92 -11.70
C ASP A 452 -8.25 -2.24 -10.22
N PRO A 453 -7.75 -3.46 -9.92
CA PRO A 453 -7.40 -3.82 -8.56
C PRO A 453 -6.38 -2.83 -7.99
N ARG A 454 -6.64 -2.35 -6.76
CA ARG A 454 -5.67 -1.52 -6.02
C ARG A 454 -4.54 -2.39 -5.47
N ASN A 455 -4.78 -3.67 -5.19
CA ASN A 455 -3.81 -4.64 -4.70
C ASN A 455 -3.67 -5.86 -5.63
N MET A 456 -2.43 -6.27 -5.91
CA MET A 456 -2.10 -7.36 -6.84
C MET A 456 -1.84 -8.73 -6.16
N ILE A 457 -2.02 -8.81 -4.83
CA ILE A 457 -1.62 -9.94 -3.96
C ILE A 457 -2.69 -11.04 -3.77
#